data_AF-A0A7J4Q995-F1
#
_entry.id   AF-A0A7J4Q995-F1
#
_cell.length_a   1.000
_cell.length_b   1.000
_cell.length_c   1.000
_cell.angle_alpha   90.00
_cell.angle_beta   90.00
_cell.angle_gamma   90.00
#
_symmetry.space_group_name_H-M   'P 1'
#
loop_
_entity.id
_entity.type
_entity.pdbx_description
1 polymer ?
#
loop_
_entity_poly.entity_id
_entity_poly.type
_entity_poly.pdbx_seq_one_letter_code
_entity_poly.pdbx_strand_id
1 'polypeptide(L)'
;MAKVLVKCGIKREPGFLYFVNKTGDAARVKMKRPGMKGSFKQEVVAKCGIKRESGMLYFIDKQGNVAAAAMSRGGRKKSAKKKTVKKRR
;
A
#
# COMPACT_ATOMS: atom_id res chain seq x y z
N MET A 1 -10.36 2.48 12.10
CA MET A 1 -11.21 1.51 11.37
C MET A 1 -11.10 1.82 9.89
N ALA A 2 -11.01 0.81 9.03
CA ALA A 2 -11.02 1.01 7.58
C ALA A 2 -12.46 0.88 7.07
N LYS A 3 -12.90 1.79 6.19
CA LYS A 3 -14.21 1.75 5.56
C LYS A 3 -14.05 1.28 4.12
N VAL A 4 -14.79 0.25 3.73
CA VAL A 4 -14.85 -0.21 2.34
C VAL A 4 -15.67 0.81 1.55
N LEU A 5 -15.10 1.34 0.48
CA LEU A 5 -15.75 2.32 -0.39
C LEU A 5 -16.38 1.63 -1.60
N VAL A 6 -15.62 0.73 -2.25
CA VAL A 6 -16.05 0.08 -3.49
C VAL A 6 -15.66 -1.39 -3.45
N LYS A 7 -16.62 -2.26 -3.76
CA LYS A 7 -16.39 -3.69 -3.92
C LYS A 7 -15.95 -3.96 -5.36
N CYS A 8 -14.64 -4.05 -5.58
CA CYS A 8 -14.06 -4.28 -6.92
C CYS A 8 -13.68 -5.78 -7.13
N GLY A 9 -13.61 -6.61 -6.07
CA GLY A 9 -13.39 -8.07 -6.20
C GLY A 9 -12.07 -8.47 -6.84
N ILE A 10 -11.02 -7.67 -6.67
CA ILE A 10 -9.75 -7.82 -7.39
C ILE A 10 -8.97 -9.03 -6.87
N LYS A 11 -8.67 -9.98 -7.78
CA LYS A 11 -7.78 -11.10 -7.49
C LYS A 11 -6.32 -10.63 -7.51
N ARG A 12 -5.60 -10.89 -6.42
CA ARG A 12 -4.18 -10.56 -6.30
C ARG A 12 -3.33 -11.67 -6.89
N GLU A 13 -2.51 -11.31 -7.86
CA GLU A 13 -1.51 -12.17 -8.46
C GLU A 13 -0.16 -11.97 -7.78
N PRO A 14 0.61 -13.05 -7.55
CA PRO A 14 1.94 -12.94 -6.97
C PRO A 14 2.87 -12.16 -7.91
N GLY A 15 3.75 -11.34 -7.32
CA GLY A 15 4.71 -10.53 -8.09
C GLY A 15 4.20 -9.17 -8.55
N PHE A 16 2.96 -8.80 -8.22
CA PHE A 16 2.38 -7.48 -8.49
C PHE A 16 2.06 -6.70 -7.22
N LEU A 17 2.37 -5.41 -7.23
CA LEU A 17 1.93 -4.45 -6.24
C LEU A 17 0.60 -3.86 -6.68
N TYR A 18 -0.37 -3.86 -5.77
CA TYR A 18 -1.72 -3.35 -6.00
C TYR A 18 -1.94 -2.08 -5.20
N PHE A 19 -2.40 -1.02 -5.86
CA PHE A 19 -2.57 0.30 -5.24
C PHE A 19 -3.70 1.09 -5.92
N VAL A 20 -4.15 2.16 -5.27
CA VAL A 20 -5.07 3.12 -5.87
C VAL A 20 -4.25 4.22 -6.51
N ASN A 21 -4.48 4.48 -7.80
CA ASN A 21 -3.76 5.50 -8.56
C ASN A 21 -4.26 6.93 -8.22
N LYS A 22 -3.76 7.94 -8.94
CA LYS A 22 -4.13 9.35 -8.71
C LYS A 22 -5.57 9.67 -9.17
N THR A 23 -6.09 8.94 -10.16
CA THR A 23 -7.47 9.11 -10.67
C THR A 23 -8.53 8.46 -9.77
N GLY A 24 -8.12 7.63 -8.81
CA GLY A 24 -9.04 6.94 -7.91
C GLY A 24 -9.40 5.51 -8.33
N ASP A 25 -8.65 4.96 -9.28
CA ASP A 25 -8.83 3.61 -9.81
C ASP A 25 -7.84 2.63 -9.18
N ALA A 26 -8.23 1.37 -9.15
CA ALA A 26 -7.37 0.30 -8.68
C ALA A 26 -6.43 -0.14 -9.82
N ALA A 27 -5.14 -0.02 -9.58
CA ALA A 27 -4.08 -0.37 -10.52
C ALA A 27 -3.12 -1.41 -9.92
N ARG A 28 -2.46 -2.14 -10.82
CA ARG A 28 -1.37 -3.07 -10.49
C ARG A 28 -0.10 -2.68 -11.21
N VAL A 29 1.04 -3.01 -10.62
CA VAL A 29 2.35 -2.85 -11.23
C VAL A 29 3.25 -4.00 -10.83
N LYS A 30 4.17 -4.43 -11.70
CA LYS A 30 5.14 -5.48 -11.35
C LYS A 30 6.03 -4.99 -10.22
N MET A 31 6.22 -5.82 -9.18
CA MET A 31 7.02 -5.43 -8.01
C MET A 31 8.49 -5.27 -8.40
N LYS A 32 9.06 -4.12 -8.06
CA LYS A 32 10.50 -3.90 -8.15
C LYS A 32 11.22 -4.73 -7.08
N ARG A 33 12.10 -5.62 -7.51
CA ARG A 33 13.01 -6.38 -6.63
C ARG A 33 14.40 -5.71 -6.60
N PRO A 34 15.21 -5.94 -5.55
CA PRO A 34 16.60 -5.47 -5.53
C PRO A 34 17.35 -5.91 -6.79
N GLY A 35 18.09 -5.00 -7.44
CA GLY A 35 18.80 -5.25 -8.69
C GLY A 35 17.99 -5.05 -9.98
N MET A 36 16.66 -4.93 -9.92
CA MET A 36 15.85 -4.63 -11.10
C MET A 36 15.93 -3.14 -11.45
N LYS A 37 16.53 -2.82 -12.61
CA LYS A 37 16.54 -1.47 -13.20
C LYS A 37 15.38 -1.33 -14.19
N GLY A 38 14.64 -0.22 -14.11
CA GLY A 38 13.54 0.07 -15.02
C GLY A 38 12.31 0.68 -14.34
N SER A 39 11.46 1.31 -15.14
CA SER A 39 10.10 1.72 -14.77
C SER A 39 9.14 0.61 -15.16
N PHE A 40 8.27 0.20 -14.23
CA PHE A 40 7.26 -0.81 -14.50
C PHE A 40 5.97 -0.12 -14.91
N LYS A 41 5.42 -0.55 -16.05
CA LYS A 41 4.14 -0.03 -16.54
C LYS A 41 3.03 -0.40 -15.54
N GLN A 42 2.25 0.60 -15.13
CA GLN A 42 1.04 0.37 -14.34
C GLN A 42 -0.12 -0.01 -15.26
N GLU A 43 -0.95 -0.94 -14.80
CA GLU A 43 -2.17 -1.38 -15.47
C GLU A 43 -3.37 -1.13 -14.57
N VAL A 44 -4.41 -0.50 -15.11
CA VAL A 44 -5.66 -0.31 -14.39
C VAL A 44 -6.45 -1.60 -14.43
N VAL A 45 -6.77 -2.16 -13.25
CA VAL A 45 -7.48 -3.43 -13.11
C VAL A 45 -8.98 -3.19 -12.92
N ALA A 46 -9.34 -2.13 -12.20
CA ALA A 46 -10.73 -1.76 -11.98
C ALA A 46 -10.88 -0.24 -11.88
N LYS A 47 -11.84 0.30 -12.62
CA LYS A 47 -12.26 1.70 -12.52
C LYS A 47 -13.18 1.83 -11.32
N CYS A 48 -12.65 2.28 -10.18
CA CYS A 48 -13.42 2.42 -8.95
C CYS A 48 -13.83 3.89 -8.70
N GLY A 49 -13.23 4.88 -9.40
CA GLY A 49 -13.71 6.28 -9.42
C GLY A 49 -13.64 7.02 -8.07
N ILE A 50 -12.69 6.67 -7.22
CA ILE A 50 -12.66 7.13 -5.83
C ILE A 50 -12.04 8.52 -5.69
N LYS A 51 -12.75 9.42 -5.01
CA LYS A 51 -12.20 10.73 -4.61
C LYS A 51 -11.24 10.56 -3.44
N ARG A 52 -10.01 11.04 -3.62
CA ARG A 52 -8.98 11.01 -2.58
C ARG A 52 -9.07 12.26 -1.72
N GLU A 53 -9.31 12.05 -0.44
CA GLU A 53 -9.35 13.10 0.58
C GLU A 53 -8.01 13.18 1.30
N SER A 54 -7.64 14.39 1.70
CA SER A 54 -6.42 14.64 2.46
C SER A 54 -6.55 14.01 3.85
N GLY A 55 -5.53 13.26 4.28
CA GLY A 55 -5.55 12.60 5.58
C GLY A 55 -6.07 11.16 5.58
N MET A 56 -6.50 10.63 4.43
CA MET A 56 -6.86 9.22 4.28
C MET A 56 -5.79 8.42 3.52
N LEU A 57 -5.62 7.16 3.94
CA LEU A 57 -4.91 6.13 3.21
C LEU A 57 -5.90 5.27 2.44
N TYR A 58 -5.70 5.16 1.13
CA TYR A 58 -6.49 4.34 0.23
C TYR A 58 -5.72 3.09 -0.16
N PHE A 59 -6.32 1.92 0.00
CA PHE A 59 -5.67 0.65 -0.26
C PHE A 59 -6.68 -0.42 -0.69
N ILE A 60 -6.14 -1.52 -1.24
CA ILE A 60 -6.93 -2.71 -1.58
C ILE A 60 -6.81 -3.70 -0.43
N ASP A 61 -7.95 -4.12 0.12
CA ASP A 61 -8.03 -5.07 1.22
C ASP A 61 -7.70 -6.52 0.78
N LYS A 62 -7.81 -7.47 1.72
CA LYS A 62 -7.56 -8.89 1.44
C LYS A 62 -8.62 -9.51 0.52
N GLN A 63 -9.82 -8.95 0.49
CA GLN A 63 -10.94 -9.41 -0.34
C GLN A 63 -10.91 -8.79 -1.75
N GLY A 64 -9.96 -7.90 -2.03
CA GLY A 64 -9.84 -7.24 -3.33
C GLY A 64 -10.72 -6.01 -3.48
N ASN A 65 -11.24 -5.46 -2.37
CA ASN A 65 -12.05 -4.26 -2.36
C ASN A 65 -11.21 -3.03 -2.05
N VAL A 66 -11.65 -1.86 -2.52
CA VAL A 66 -10.98 -0.61 -2.20
C VAL A 66 -11.54 -0.04 -0.91
N ALA A 67 -10.66 0.19 0.05
CA ALA A 67 -10.98 0.71 1.36
C ALA A 67 -10.16 1.98 1.67
N ALA A 68 -10.70 2.81 2.56
CA ALA A 68 -10.05 4.00 3.08
C ALA A 68 -9.92 3.91 4.60
N ALA A 69 -8.79 4.37 5.13
CA ALA A 69 -8.58 4.49 6.57
C ALA A 69 -7.92 5.83 6.89
N ALA A 70 -8.20 6.39 8.07
CA ALA A 70 -7.50 7.57 8.56
C ALA A 70 -5.99 7.29 8.65
N MET A 71 -5.19 8.17 8.06
CA MET A 71 -3.74 8.01 8.01
C MET A 71 -3.16 8.29 9.39
N SER A 72 -2.53 7.29 10.01
CA SER A 72 -1.82 7.50 11.28
C SER A 72 -0.53 8.28 11.00
N ARG A 73 -0.58 9.61 11.14
CA ARG A 73 0.56 10.52 10.94
C ARG A 73 1.57 10.52 12.09
N GLY A 74 1.38 9.68 13.11
CA GLY A 74 2.22 9.60 14.29
C GLY A 74 2.79 8.21 14.45
N GLY A 75 3.96 7.96 13.84
CA GLY A 75 4.75 6.78 14.18
C GLY A 75 5.04 6.80 15.68
N ARG A 76 4.56 5.79 16.42
CA ARG A 76 5.09 5.48 17.74
C ARG A 76 6.60 5.35 17.56
N LYS A 77 7.39 6.32 18.05
CA LYS A 77 8.85 6.22 18.06
C LYS A 77 9.17 4.88 18.69
N LYS A 78 9.57 3.87 17.90
CA LYS A 78 10.23 2.70 18.47
C LYS A 78 11.53 3.26 19.02
N SER A 79 11.55 3.51 20.33
CA SER A 79 12.80 3.74 21.03
C SER A 79 13.70 2.58 20.65
N ALA A 80 14.73 2.86 19.86
CA ALA A 80 15.75 1.90 19.58
C ALA A 80 16.37 1.56 20.94
N LYS A 81 15.99 0.43 21.55
CA LYS A 81 16.72 -0.12 22.68
C LYS A 81 18.13 -0.39 22.15
N LYS A 82 19.05 0.54 22.44
CA LYS A 82 20.47 0.46 22.13
C LYS A 82 20.96 -0.85 22.76
N LYS A 83 21.20 -1.89 21.96
CA LYS A 83 21.85 -3.11 22.43
C LYS A 83 23.27 -2.71 22.84
N THR A 84 23.52 -2.60 24.14
CA THR A 84 24.86 -2.47 24.71
C THR A 84 25.61 -3.76 24.42
N VAL A 85 26.50 -3.73 23.43
CA VAL A 85 27.47 -4.80 23.20
C VAL A 85 28.41 -4.82 24.40
N LYS A 86 28.29 -5.84 25.26
CA LYS A 86 29.19 -6.08 26.39
C LYS A 86 30.54 -6.51 25.80
N LYS A 87 31.50 -5.59 25.74
CA LYS A 87 32.89 -5.87 25.34
C LYS A 87 33.46 -6.84 26.38
N ARG A 88 33.70 -8.10 26.00
CA ARG A 88 34.47 -9.04 26.83
C ARG A 88 35.95 -8.63 26.73
N ARG A 89 36.57 -8.43 27.90
CA ARG A 89 38.02 -8.32 28.08
C ARG A 89 38.67 -9.66 27.86
#